data_AF-A0A8T3CVN1-F1
#
_entry.id   AF-A0A8T3CVN1-F1
#
_cell.length_a   1.000
_cell.length_b   1.000
_cell.length_c   1.000
_cell.angle_alpha   90.00
_cell.angle_beta   90.00
_cell.angle_gamma   90.00
#
_symmetry.space_group_name_H-M   'P 1'
#
loop_
_entity.id
_entity.type
_entity.pdbx_description
1 polymer ?
#
loop_
_entity_poly.entity_id
_entity_poly.type
_entity_poly.pdbx_seq_one_letter_code
_entity_poly.pdbx_strand_id
1 'polypeptide(L)'
;MEGPVCLIENTSAGDLLVNEEALVILSSIRQPVVVVSIVGMYRTGKSYLMNRLAGKCKGFSVGSTIRSVTKGIWMWCVPQDGDDRTLVLLDTEGLGDVEKGDQKNETWLFALAILLSSTLIYNSMGTINNEALMSLHYVTELTNHIKLRSTAEGEKDVELAGCFPSFVWALRDFMLELDLDGQTVTADEYLENSLRIKAGNNQNITISNAARSCIKKYFPCRKCFVFDPPTSKENLKTIEQLSDDELAPAFVEQILEFCDYISHNARVKIVKGEAVLTGRMLGNLVKIYVKTIMTGDIPCLENAVMALAKIENQTALEQSFALYRQNMEQQVNWPTDTEKELHDIHRHCQQEALQLFRTRSFKDDDQQYQNELKERIKTDYTRTREENERRSLDHCIVLLEELWRRIDTDSFMKPNGYRAYTIRVQSIIKEYKALPRKGVMADGALQKFMDGKADLENSIRKADEELTEQENRTREERLKHEQQMLEIHKANEQHLRETVGVIIL
;
A
#
# COMPACT_ATOMS: atom_id res chain seq x y z
N MET A 1 -13.69 12.71 -12.89
CA MET A 1 -13.03 14.01 -13.19
C MET A 1 -13.99 14.90 -13.96
N GLU A 2 -13.94 16.22 -13.78
CA GLU A 2 -14.81 17.16 -14.53
C GLU A 2 -14.47 17.22 -16.02
N GLY A 3 -13.18 17.12 -16.37
CA GLY A 3 -12.67 17.10 -17.75
C GLY A 3 -11.29 16.44 -17.86
N PRO A 4 -10.72 16.36 -19.07
CA PRO A 4 -9.41 15.76 -19.32
C PRO A 4 -8.25 16.64 -18.83
N VAL A 5 -7.12 15.99 -18.52
CA VAL A 5 -5.88 16.62 -18.05
C VAL A 5 -4.70 16.07 -18.84
N CYS A 6 -3.71 16.91 -19.18
CA CYS A 6 -2.48 16.45 -19.81
C CYS A 6 -1.73 15.48 -18.87
N LEU A 7 -1.43 14.27 -19.32
CA LEU A 7 -0.68 13.26 -18.55
C LEU A 7 0.81 13.27 -18.91
N ILE A 8 1.11 13.31 -20.21
CA ILE A 8 2.47 13.38 -20.75
C ILE A 8 2.52 14.57 -21.70
N GLU A 9 3.32 15.57 -21.38
CA GLU A 9 3.54 16.73 -22.22
C GLU A 9 4.66 16.45 -23.23
N ASN A 10 4.43 16.85 -24.48
CA ASN A 10 5.45 16.88 -25.54
C ASN A 10 5.89 18.33 -25.75
N THR A 11 7.02 18.70 -25.14
CA THR A 11 7.49 20.09 -25.09
C THR A 11 8.02 20.56 -26.45
N SER A 12 8.13 21.87 -26.63
CA SER A 12 8.74 22.46 -27.83
C SER A 12 10.23 22.14 -27.99
N ALA A 13 10.91 21.75 -26.90
CA ALA A 13 12.30 21.31 -26.91
C ALA A 13 12.47 19.86 -27.38
N GLY A 14 11.37 19.11 -27.56
CA GLY A 14 11.41 17.69 -27.91
C GLY A 14 11.52 16.76 -26.70
N ASP A 15 11.34 17.26 -25.47
CA ASP A 15 11.32 16.43 -24.26
C ASP A 15 9.90 15.97 -23.91
N LEU A 16 9.78 14.74 -23.39
CA LEU A 16 8.56 14.20 -22.80
C LEU A 16 8.57 14.40 -21.28
N LEU A 17 7.58 15.11 -20.75
CA LEU A 17 7.45 15.40 -19.32
C LEU A 17 6.16 14.83 -18.75
N VAL A 18 6.21 14.22 -17.57
CA VAL A 18 5.00 13.73 -16.90
C VAL A 18 4.39 14.85 -16.06
N ASN A 19 3.08 15.04 -16.17
CA ASN A 19 2.37 16.02 -15.35
C ASN A 19 2.10 15.46 -13.94
N GLU A 20 2.66 16.08 -12.92
CA GLU A 20 2.50 15.66 -11.52
C GLU A 20 1.04 15.80 -11.02
N GLU A 21 0.26 16.76 -11.52
CA GLU A 21 -1.17 16.88 -11.15
C GLU A 21 -1.97 15.68 -11.63
N ALA A 22 -1.69 15.22 -12.85
CA ALA A 22 -2.30 14.01 -13.40
C ALA A 22 -1.93 12.77 -12.56
N LEU A 23 -0.69 12.70 -12.07
CA LEU A 23 -0.22 11.61 -11.24
C LEU A 23 -0.87 11.60 -9.85
N VAL A 24 -1.13 12.77 -9.27
CA VAL A 24 -1.91 12.89 -8.02
C VAL A 24 -3.31 12.32 -8.23
N ILE A 25 -3.98 12.67 -9.32
CA ILE A 25 -5.31 12.13 -9.67
C ILE A 25 -5.25 10.60 -9.79
N LEU A 26 -4.32 10.07 -10.58
CA LEU A 26 -4.12 8.63 -10.75
C LEU A 26 -3.85 7.92 -9.41
N SER A 27 -3.03 8.51 -8.54
CA SER A 27 -2.66 7.94 -7.23
C SER A 27 -3.84 7.80 -6.26
N SER A 28 -4.91 8.57 -6.46
CA SER A 28 -6.13 8.51 -5.67
C SER A 28 -7.06 7.37 -6.09
N ILE A 29 -6.92 6.86 -7.32
CA ILE A 29 -7.74 5.78 -7.88
C ILE A 29 -7.16 4.43 -7.43
N ARG A 30 -7.80 3.83 -6.43
CA ARG A 30 -7.45 2.51 -5.88
C ARG A 30 -8.12 1.34 -6.61
N GLN A 31 -9.13 1.64 -7.42
CA GLN A 31 -9.86 0.66 -8.22
C GLN A 31 -8.99 0.14 -9.37
N PRO A 32 -9.25 -1.09 -9.86
CA PRO A 32 -8.72 -1.57 -11.13
C PRO A 32 -9.01 -0.59 -12.28
N VAL A 33 -8.05 -0.40 -13.18
CA VAL A 33 -8.21 0.51 -14.33
C VAL A 33 -8.37 -0.24 -15.64
N VAL A 34 -9.33 0.21 -16.46
CA VAL A 34 -9.48 -0.12 -17.87
C VAL A 34 -8.90 1.05 -18.66
N VAL A 35 -7.85 0.82 -19.43
CA VAL A 35 -7.15 1.92 -20.13
C VAL A 35 -7.42 1.83 -21.63
N VAL A 36 -8.08 2.83 -22.20
CA VAL A 36 -8.40 2.89 -23.63
C VAL A 36 -7.63 4.06 -24.24
N SER A 37 -6.69 3.76 -25.13
CA SER A 37 -5.92 4.78 -25.85
C SER A 37 -6.42 4.91 -27.28
N ILE A 38 -6.43 6.13 -27.82
CA ILE A 38 -6.65 6.38 -29.24
C ILE A 38 -5.41 7.00 -29.89
N VAL A 39 -5.04 6.47 -31.06
CA VAL A 39 -3.89 6.91 -31.85
C VAL A 39 -4.30 7.08 -33.32
N GLY A 40 -3.54 7.86 -34.09
CA GLY A 40 -3.79 8.05 -35.52
C GLY A 40 -3.42 9.44 -36.00
N MET A 41 -3.52 9.67 -37.31
CA MET A 41 -3.15 10.93 -37.96
C MET A 41 -3.85 12.13 -37.30
N TYR A 42 -3.20 13.29 -37.32
CA TYR A 42 -3.82 14.54 -36.90
C TYR A 42 -5.11 14.83 -37.71
N ARG A 43 -6.09 15.52 -37.09
CA ARG A 43 -7.36 15.95 -37.73
C ARG A 43 -8.33 14.85 -38.16
N THR A 44 -8.23 13.65 -37.58
CA THR A 44 -9.10 12.51 -37.92
C THR A 44 -10.28 12.29 -36.95
N GLY A 45 -10.55 13.25 -36.05
CA GLY A 45 -11.68 13.18 -35.12
C GLY A 45 -11.48 12.25 -33.92
N LYS A 46 -10.22 12.00 -33.49
CA LYS A 46 -9.88 11.17 -32.32
C LYS A 46 -10.55 11.65 -31.03
N SER A 47 -10.31 12.91 -30.66
CA SER A 47 -10.84 13.53 -29.44
C SER A 47 -12.38 13.49 -29.39
N TYR A 48 -13.04 13.58 -30.55
CA TYR A 48 -14.50 13.42 -30.64
C TYR A 48 -14.94 12.01 -30.22
N LEU A 49 -14.32 10.95 -30.76
CA LEU A 49 -14.64 9.57 -30.34
C LEU A 49 -14.37 9.34 -28.85
N MET A 50 -13.30 9.93 -28.32
CA MET A 50 -12.97 9.82 -26.89
C MET A 50 -13.98 10.54 -26.00
N ASN A 51 -14.50 11.69 -26.44
CA ASN A 51 -15.60 12.38 -25.74
C ASN A 51 -16.87 11.50 -25.71
N ARG A 52 -17.22 10.87 -26.84
CA ARG A 52 -18.34 9.93 -26.92
C ARG A 52 -18.17 8.74 -25.96
N LEU A 53 -16.96 8.16 -25.88
CA LEU A 53 -16.64 7.12 -24.90
C LEU A 53 -16.74 7.60 -23.45
N ALA A 54 -16.45 8.87 -23.18
CA ALA A 54 -16.67 9.47 -21.86
C ALA A 54 -18.15 9.74 -21.55
N GLY A 55 -19.07 9.46 -22.48
CA GLY A 55 -20.48 9.77 -22.37
C GLY A 55 -20.78 11.27 -22.42
N LYS A 56 -19.87 12.10 -22.98
CA LYS A 56 -20.02 13.56 -23.04
C LYS A 56 -19.80 14.10 -24.45
N CYS A 57 -20.51 15.18 -24.80
CA CYS A 57 -20.25 15.89 -26.06
C CYS A 57 -18.99 16.77 -25.99
N LYS A 58 -18.57 17.19 -24.79
CA LYS A 58 -17.44 18.08 -24.54
C LYS A 58 -16.48 17.48 -23.51
N GLY A 59 -15.19 17.65 -23.75
CA GLY A 59 -14.12 17.12 -22.92
C GLY A 59 -12.75 17.41 -23.51
N PHE A 60 -12.18 16.43 -24.21
CA PHE A 60 -10.97 16.62 -25.01
C PHE A 60 -11.25 17.63 -26.12
N SER A 61 -10.35 18.60 -26.26
CA SER A 61 -10.52 19.71 -27.21
C SER A 61 -10.52 19.22 -28.67
N VAL A 62 -11.64 19.35 -29.38
CA VAL A 62 -11.68 19.10 -30.83
C VAL A 62 -11.33 20.38 -31.59
N GLY A 63 -10.20 20.37 -32.28
CA GLY A 63 -9.81 21.52 -33.10
C GLY A 63 -10.61 21.62 -34.40
N SER A 64 -10.83 22.83 -34.91
CA SER A 64 -11.39 23.09 -36.25
C SER A 64 -10.38 23.67 -37.25
N THR A 65 -9.15 23.95 -36.83
CA THR A 65 -8.08 24.61 -37.63
C THR A 65 -6.98 23.64 -38.07
N ILE A 66 -6.10 24.06 -38.98
CA ILE A 66 -5.01 23.21 -39.50
C ILE A 66 -3.97 22.79 -38.45
N ARG A 67 -3.88 23.49 -37.31
CA ARG A 67 -2.95 23.16 -36.24
C ARG A 67 -3.44 21.97 -35.43
N SER A 68 -2.53 21.10 -35.04
CA SER A 68 -2.84 20.04 -34.07
C SER A 68 -3.12 20.66 -32.69
N VAL A 69 -4.16 20.14 -32.04
CA VAL A 69 -4.68 20.68 -30.76
C VAL A 69 -4.14 19.90 -29.58
N THR A 70 -4.21 18.57 -29.64
CA THR A 70 -3.67 17.70 -28.59
C THR A 70 -2.16 17.61 -28.72
N LYS A 71 -1.44 18.02 -27.67
CA LYS A 71 0.02 17.86 -27.55
C LYS A 71 0.33 16.83 -26.47
N GLY A 72 1.17 15.84 -26.79
CA GLY A 72 1.49 14.73 -25.89
C GLY A 72 0.34 13.73 -25.70
N ILE A 73 0.15 13.21 -24.48
CA ILE A 73 -0.94 12.29 -24.11
C ILE A 73 -1.80 12.95 -23.03
N TRP A 74 -3.10 13.05 -23.30
CA TRP A 74 -4.10 13.56 -22.36
C TRP A 74 -4.90 12.41 -21.79
N MET A 75 -5.26 12.50 -20.52
CA MET A 75 -6.05 11.48 -19.83
C MET A 75 -7.39 12.02 -19.35
N TRP A 76 -8.40 11.16 -19.30
CA TRP A 76 -9.66 11.42 -18.61
C TRP A 76 -10.12 10.17 -17.86
N CYS A 77 -10.20 10.27 -16.54
CA CYS A 77 -10.71 9.19 -15.69
C CYS A 77 -12.22 9.37 -15.48
N VAL A 78 -12.98 8.40 -15.98
CA VAL A 78 -14.43 8.33 -15.94
C VAL A 78 -14.80 7.13 -15.06
N PRO A 79 -15.40 7.36 -13.86
CA PRO A 79 -15.94 6.26 -13.08
C PRO A 79 -17.10 5.63 -13.85
N GLN A 80 -17.18 4.29 -13.85
CA GLN A 80 -18.31 3.59 -14.45
C GLN A 80 -19.34 3.31 -13.35
N ASP A 81 -20.58 3.76 -13.56
CA ASP A 81 -21.65 3.61 -12.55
C ASP A 81 -21.95 2.13 -12.30
N GLY A 82 -21.90 1.72 -11.02
CA GLY A 82 -22.14 0.33 -10.63
C GLY A 82 -20.98 -0.64 -10.93
N ASP A 83 -19.84 -0.14 -11.41
CA ASP A 83 -18.64 -0.92 -11.70
C ASP A 83 -17.57 -0.69 -10.61
N ASP A 84 -16.83 -1.73 -10.26
CA ASP A 84 -15.69 -1.64 -9.35
C ASP A 84 -14.41 -1.16 -10.05
N ARG A 85 -14.49 -0.88 -11.36
CA ARG A 85 -13.40 -0.43 -12.24
C ARG A 85 -13.51 1.06 -12.59
N THR A 86 -12.37 1.67 -12.93
CA THR A 86 -12.30 3.02 -13.50
C THR A 86 -11.86 2.98 -14.96
N LEU A 87 -12.61 3.64 -15.84
CA LEU A 87 -12.21 3.83 -17.24
C LEU A 87 -11.25 5.02 -17.35
N VAL A 88 -10.08 4.78 -17.93
CA VAL A 88 -9.04 5.78 -18.21
C VAL A 88 -8.91 5.93 -19.72
N LEU A 89 -9.38 7.06 -20.24
CA LEU A 89 -9.30 7.41 -21.65
C LEU A 89 -8.01 8.17 -21.92
N LEU A 90 -7.20 7.72 -22.88
CA LEU A 90 -5.96 8.37 -23.29
C LEU A 90 -6.05 8.87 -24.74
N ASP A 91 -6.16 10.20 -24.92
CA ASP A 91 -6.13 10.85 -26.23
C ASP A 91 -4.71 11.30 -26.57
N THR A 92 -4.19 10.88 -27.71
CA THR A 92 -2.80 11.21 -28.10
C THR A 92 -2.74 12.32 -29.14
N GLU A 93 -1.59 12.99 -29.15
CA GLU A 93 -1.19 13.84 -30.26
C GLU A 93 -1.31 13.09 -31.60
N GLY A 94 -1.72 13.82 -32.64
CA GLY A 94 -1.87 13.27 -33.97
C GLY A 94 -0.55 13.13 -34.69
N LEU A 95 -0.35 11.98 -35.34
CA LEU A 95 0.85 11.69 -36.14
C LEU A 95 0.89 12.56 -37.40
N GLY A 96 2.09 12.94 -37.86
CA GLY A 96 2.33 13.58 -39.16
C GLY A 96 2.00 15.07 -39.23
N ASP A 97 2.11 15.79 -38.11
CA ASP A 97 1.94 17.25 -38.10
C ASP A 97 3.15 17.94 -38.77
N VAL A 98 2.92 18.54 -39.93
CA VAL A 98 3.98 19.13 -40.79
C VAL A 98 4.71 20.30 -40.11
N GLU A 99 4.07 20.98 -39.14
CA GLU A 99 4.73 22.04 -38.37
C GLU A 99 5.73 21.49 -37.33
N LYS A 100 5.73 20.16 -37.08
CA LYS A 100 6.61 19.50 -36.12
C LYS A 100 7.58 18.55 -36.82
N GLY A 101 8.86 18.93 -36.84
CA GLY A 101 9.93 18.14 -37.45
C GLY A 101 10.45 16.95 -36.63
N ASP A 102 9.85 16.62 -35.47
CA ASP A 102 10.37 15.59 -34.55
C ASP A 102 9.59 14.27 -34.63
N GLN A 103 9.89 13.48 -35.66
CA GLN A 103 9.35 12.13 -35.84
C GLN A 103 9.65 11.19 -34.67
N LYS A 104 10.68 11.46 -33.86
CA LYS A 104 11.10 10.58 -32.76
C LYS A 104 10.07 10.56 -31.64
N ASN A 105 9.52 11.72 -31.29
CA ASN A 105 8.51 11.83 -30.24
C ASN A 105 7.17 11.24 -30.66
N GLU A 106 6.80 11.34 -31.94
CA GLU A 106 5.59 10.69 -32.46
C GLU A 106 5.65 9.17 -32.24
N THR A 107 6.79 8.55 -32.55
CA THR A 107 7.02 7.12 -32.30
C THR A 107 6.93 6.77 -30.81
N TRP A 108 7.50 7.59 -29.92
CA TRP A 108 7.43 7.36 -28.49
C TRP A 108 6.02 7.51 -27.90
N LEU A 109 5.26 8.52 -28.34
CA LEU A 109 3.88 8.70 -27.91
C LEU A 109 3.01 7.51 -28.34
N PHE A 110 3.24 7.00 -29.55
CA PHE A 110 2.58 5.80 -30.04
C PHE A 110 2.95 4.56 -29.22
N ALA A 111 4.24 4.36 -28.94
CA ALA A 111 4.72 3.24 -28.11
C ALA A 111 4.15 3.31 -26.68
N LEU A 112 4.13 4.50 -26.07
CA LEU A 112 3.52 4.74 -24.76
C LEU A 112 2.02 4.42 -24.77
N ALA A 113 1.28 4.84 -25.80
CA ALA A 113 -0.15 4.55 -25.94
C ALA A 113 -0.43 3.04 -25.94
N ILE A 114 0.43 2.24 -26.57
CA ILE A 114 0.34 0.77 -26.57
C ILE A 114 0.68 0.20 -25.20
N LEU A 115 1.81 0.60 -24.61
CA LEU A 115 2.29 0.06 -23.34
C LEU A 115 1.29 0.30 -22.20
N LEU A 116 0.68 1.49 -22.18
CA LEU A 116 -0.25 1.91 -21.13
C LEU A 116 -1.66 1.33 -21.33
N SER A 117 -2.09 1.06 -22.57
CA SER A 117 -3.48 0.66 -22.86
C SER A 117 -3.78 -0.82 -22.62
N SER A 118 -5.03 -1.08 -22.28
CA SER A 118 -5.71 -2.36 -22.39
C SER A 118 -6.43 -2.55 -23.73
N THR A 119 -6.83 -1.44 -24.35
CA THR A 119 -7.43 -1.37 -25.68
C THR A 119 -6.83 -0.19 -26.44
N LEU A 120 -6.30 -0.44 -27.63
CA LEU A 120 -5.75 0.56 -28.52
C LEU A 120 -6.69 0.76 -29.69
N ILE A 121 -7.21 1.98 -29.84
CA ILE A 121 -7.99 2.40 -30.98
C ILE A 121 -7.06 3.08 -31.98
N TYR A 122 -6.91 2.50 -33.16
CA TYR A 122 -6.26 3.15 -34.29
C TYR A 122 -7.30 3.80 -35.18
N ASN A 123 -7.26 5.13 -35.27
CA ASN A 123 -8.23 5.96 -35.97
C ASN A 123 -7.64 6.51 -37.26
N SER A 124 -8.28 6.20 -38.39
CA SER A 124 -7.88 6.66 -39.72
C SER A 124 -9.08 7.08 -40.57
N MET A 125 -8.85 7.91 -41.58
CA MET A 125 -9.89 8.33 -42.53
C MET A 125 -9.92 7.40 -43.74
N GLY A 126 -11.12 7.15 -44.28
CA GLY A 126 -11.35 6.36 -45.47
C GLY A 126 -11.08 4.87 -45.23
N THR A 127 -10.32 4.27 -46.14
CA THR A 127 -10.17 2.81 -46.26
C THR A 127 -8.84 2.32 -45.70
N ILE A 128 -8.72 0.99 -45.50
CA ILE A 128 -7.45 0.36 -45.16
C ILE A 128 -6.59 0.27 -46.42
N ASN A 129 -5.82 1.33 -46.69
CA ASN A 129 -4.87 1.35 -47.79
C ASN A 129 -3.45 0.96 -47.31
N ASN A 130 -2.52 0.79 -48.26
CA ASN A 130 -1.13 0.47 -47.91
C ASN A 130 -0.49 1.58 -47.07
N GLU A 131 -0.87 2.84 -47.27
CA GLU A 131 -0.33 3.97 -46.49
C GLU A 131 -0.73 3.87 -45.02
N ALA A 132 -2.00 3.59 -44.70
CA ALA A 132 -2.48 3.39 -43.34
C ALA A 132 -1.81 2.17 -42.67
N LEU A 133 -1.58 1.08 -43.42
CA LEU A 133 -0.80 -0.07 -42.94
C LEU A 133 0.68 0.28 -42.72
N MET A 134 1.25 1.16 -43.56
CA MET A 134 2.62 1.66 -43.41
C MET A 134 2.74 2.70 -42.29
N SER A 135 1.68 3.46 -41.99
CA SER A 135 1.61 4.28 -40.78
C SER A 135 1.56 3.41 -39.53
N LEU A 136 1.12 2.15 -39.64
CA LEU A 136 1.30 1.14 -38.59
C LEU A 136 2.70 0.50 -38.62
N HIS A 137 3.64 0.94 -39.47
CA HIS A 137 5.06 0.54 -39.38
C HIS A 137 5.69 0.96 -38.04
N TYR A 138 5.13 1.96 -37.34
CA TYR A 138 5.50 2.20 -35.94
C TYR A 138 5.31 0.96 -35.06
N VAL A 139 4.32 0.09 -35.38
CA VAL A 139 4.10 -1.21 -34.74
C VAL A 139 5.26 -2.18 -35.03
N THR A 140 5.80 -2.18 -36.25
CA THR A 140 7.00 -2.97 -36.58
C THR A 140 8.26 -2.39 -35.94
N GLU A 141 8.34 -1.07 -35.73
CA GLU A 141 9.43 -0.47 -34.95
C GLU A 141 9.28 -0.72 -33.45
N LEU A 142 8.12 -1.18 -32.95
CA LEU A 142 7.98 -1.57 -31.53
C LEU A 142 8.99 -2.64 -31.14
N THR A 143 9.48 -3.49 -32.05
CA THR A 143 10.57 -4.43 -31.71
C THR A 143 11.89 -3.71 -31.43
N ASN A 144 12.09 -2.52 -31.99
CA ASN A 144 13.26 -1.68 -31.75
C ASN A 144 13.05 -0.73 -30.56
N HIS A 145 11.81 -0.32 -30.29
CA HIS A 145 11.46 0.67 -29.26
C HIS A 145 10.79 0.09 -28.02
N ILE A 146 10.52 -1.22 -27.98
CA ILE A 146 10.00 -1.94 -26.82
C ILE A 146 10.76 -3.26 -26.70
N LYS A 147 11.53 -3.40 -25.61
CA LYS A 147 12.14 -4.68 -25.25
C LYS A 147 11.15 -5.49 -24.41
N LEU A 148 10.94 -6.74 -24.79
CA LEU A 148 10.02 -7.63 -24.06
C LEU A 148 10.70 -8.32 -22.88
N ARG A 149 12.01 -8.58 -22.99
CA ARG A 149 12.89 -9.13 -21.94
C ARG A 149 14.24 -8.41 -21.96
N SER A 150 14.96 -8.46 -20.85
CA SER A 150 16.32 -7.91 -20.74
C SER A 150 17.40 -8.87 -21.27
N THR A 151 17.12 -10.18 -21.35
CA THR A 151 18.03 -11.22 -21.85
C THR A 151 17.61 -11.76 -23.23
N ALA A 152 18.61 -12.06 -24.07
CA ALA A 152 18.44 -12.42 -25.49
C ALA A 152 18.35 -13.93 -25.75
N GLU A 153 17.90 -14.73 -24.78
CA GLU A 153 17.83 -16.19 -24.96
C GLU A 153 16.43 -16.65 -25.36
N GLY A 154 16.39 -17.33 -26.50
CA GLY A 154 15.19 -17.73 -27.20
C GLY A 154 14.39 -18.79 -26.44
N GLU A 155 13.19 -18.41 -26.03
CA GLU A 155 12.05 -19.32 -25.90
C GLU A 155 10.73 -18.55 -26.11
N LYS A 156 9.90 -19.12 -26.98
CA LYS A 156 8.54 -18.79 -27.46
C LYS A 156 7.99 -17.37 -27.24
N ASP A 157 7.86 -16.66 -28.36
CA ASP A 157 7.01 -15.46 -28.60
C ASP A 157 5.54 -15.55 -28.11
N VAL A 158 5.09 -16.71 -27.64
CA VAL A 158 3.67 -17.06 -27.37
C VAL A 158 3.17 -16.57 -26.01
N GLU A 159 4.04 -16.42 -25.00
CA GLU A 159 3.66 -15.90 -23.66
C GLU A 159 3.40 -14.38 -23.64
N LEU A 160 3.62 -13.70 -24.76
CA LEU A 160 3.67 -12.23 -24.86
C LEU A 160 2.35 -11.60 -25.34
N ALA A 161 1.44 -12.42 -25.86
CA ALA A 161 0.12 -12.00 -26.34
C ALA A 161 -0.78 -11.39 -25.24
N GLY A 162 -0.52 -11.71 -23.97
CA GLY A 162 -1.33 -11.24 -22.84
C GLY A 162 -1.02 -9.83 -22.33
N CYS A 163 0.08 -9.21 -22.78
CA CYS A 163 0.51 -7.89 -22.30
C CYS A 163 0.18 -6.73 -23.26
N PHE A 164 -0.12 -7.06 -24.51
CA PHE A 164 -0.53 -6.10 -25.52
C PHE A 164 -2.04 -5.84 -25.45
N PRO A 165 -2.49 -4.62 -25.77
CA PRO A 165 -3.90 -4.28 -25.74
C PRO A 165 -4.70 -5.05 -26.80
N SER A 166 -6.02 -5.11 -26.64
CA SER A 166 -6.89 -5.39 -27.79
C SER A 166 -6.79 -4.26 -28.82
N PHE A 167 -6.92 -4.57 -30.10
CA PHE A 167 -6.78 -3.57 -31.16
C PHE A 167 -8.12 -3.29 -31.82
N VAL A 168 -8.46 -2.02 -31.96
CA VAL A 168 -9.70 -1.57 -32.60
C VAL A 168 -9.33 -0.62 -33.73
N TRP A 169 -9.69 -0.94 -34.97
CA TRP A 169 -9.49 -0.03 -36.10
C TRP A 169 -10.78 0.74 -36.37
N ALA A 170 -10.76 2.04 -36.09
CA ALA A 170 -11.85 2.97 -36.37
C ALA A 170 -11.62 3.67 -37.72
N LEU A 171 -12.41 3.31 -38.73
CA LEU A 171 -12.37 3.87 -40.08
C LEU A 171 -13.42 4.98 -40.22
N ARG A 172 -12.98 6.23 -40.28
CA ARG A 172 -13.82 7.43 -40.36
C ARG A 172 -14.13 7.79 -41.80
N ASP A 173 -15.31 8.36 -42.05
CA ASP A 173 -15.80 8.77 -43.37
C ASP A 173 -15.71 7.62 -44.39
N PHE A 174 -16.14 6.43 -43.98
CA PHE A 174 -16.15 5.24 -44.83
C PHE A 174 -17.30 5.36 -45.84
N MET A 175 -16.97 5.40 -47.13
CA MET A 175 -17.93 5.61 -48.23
C MET A 175 -18.07 4.40 -49.15
N LEU A 176 -17.44 3.27 -48.82
CA LEU A 176 -17.50 2.05 -49.62
C LEU A 176 -18.57 1.11 -49.10
N GLU A 177 -19.12 0.29 -49.98
CA GLU A 177 -19.89 -0.88 -49.58
C GLU A 177 -18.93 -1.97 -49.09
N LEU A 178 -19.25 -2.60 -47.97
CA LEU A 178 -18.49 -3.74 -47.45
C LEU A 178 -18.85 -5.00 -48.25
N ASP A 179 -18.31 -5.07 -49.47
CA ASP A 179 -18.47 -6.18 -50.39
C ASP A 179 -17.08 -6.74 -50.78
N LEU A 180 -16.95 -8.07 -50.70
CA LEU A 180 -15.79 -8.80 -51.21
C LEU A 180 -16.28 -9.88 -52.16
N ASP A 181 -15.90 -9.76 -53.44
CA ASP A 181 -16.24 -10.69 -54.51
C ASP A 181 -17.77 -10.90 -54.69
N GLY A 182 -18.58 -9.84 -54.51
CA GLY A 182 -20.04 -9.88 -54.63
C GLY A 182 -20.75 -10.44 -53.40
N GLN A 183 -20.06 -10.61 -52.29
CA GLN A 183 -20.62 -10.99 -51.00
C GLN A 183 -20.49 -9.85 -50.00
N THR A 184 -21.60 -9.49 -49.35
CA THR A 184 -21.58 -8.56 -48.22
C THR A 184 -20.78 -9.17 -47.07
N VAL A 185 -19.82 -8.41 -46.56
CA VAL A 185 -18.95 -8.79 -45.45
C VAL A 185 -19.08 -7.81 -44.29
N THR A 186 -18.68 -8.25 -43.11
CA THR A 186 -18.56 -7.41 -41.92
C THR A 186 -17.30 -6.54 -41.99
N ALA A 187 -17.27 -5.46 -41.19
CA ALA A 187 -16.06 -4.65 -41.04
C ALA A 187 -14.86 -5.47 -40.51
N ASP A 188 -15.12 -6.46 -39.66
CA ASP A 188 -14.10 -7.37 -39.13
C ASP A 188 -13.50 -8.26 -40.22
N GLU A 189 -14.34 -8.82 -41.11
CA GLU A 189 -13.89 -9.59 -42.27
C GLU A 189 -13.10 -8.73 -43.26
N TYR A 190 -13.51 -7.47 -43.45
CA TYR A 190 -12.75 -6.50 -44.25
C TYR A 190 -11.36 -6.24 -43.66
N LEU A 191 -11.24 -6.09 -42.33
CA LEU A 191 -9.96 -5.95 -41.65
C LEU A 191 -9.08 -7.19 -41.81
N GLU A 192 -9.61 -8.38 -41.53
CA GLU A 192 -8.84 -9.62 -41.65
C GLU A 192 -8.42 -9.91 -43.10
N ASN A 193 -9.23 -9.53 -44.09
CA ASN A 193 -8.85 -9.59 -45.50
C ASN A 193 -7.70 -8.62 -45.82
N SER A 194 -7.77 -7.37 -45.33
CA SER A 194 -6.73 -6.35 -45.48
C SER A 194 -5.39 -6.75 -44.85
N LEU A 195 -5.43 -7.56 -43.79
CA LEU A 195 -4.27 -8.11 -43.08
C LEU A 195 -3.76 -9.44 -43.67
N ARG A 196 -4.33 -9.96 -44.76
CA ARG A 196 -3.79 -11.14 -45.46
C ARG A 196 -2.41 -10.87 -46.03
N ILE A 197 -1.50 -11.82 -45.81
CA ILE A 197 -0.14 -11.75 -46.36
C ILE A 197 -0.22 -11.87 -47.88
N LYS A 198 0.36 -10.89 -48.57
CA LYS A 198 0.37 -10.83 -50.04
C LYS A 198 1.49 -11.74 -50.58
N ALA A 199 1.20 -12.50 -51.63
CA ALA A 199 2.21 -13.31 -52.30
C ALA A 199 3.19 -12.43 -53.09
N GLY A 200 4.48 -12.81 -53.10
CA GLY A 200 5.54 -12.10 -53.82
C GLY A 200 6.67 -11.61 -52.90
N ASN A 201 7.84 -11.38 -53.50
CA ASN A 201 9.09 -11.14 -52.76
C ASN A 201 9.73 -9.77 -53.05
N ASN A 202 8.98 -8.81 -53.60
CA ASN A 202 9.52 -7.46 -53.83
C ASN A 202 9.66 -6.71 -52.48
N GLN A 203 10.53 -5.71 -52.42
CA GLN A 203 10.79 -4.95 -51.19
C GLN A 203 9.52 -4.32 -50.57
N ASN A 204 8.64 -3.73 -51.38
CA ASN A 204 7.39 -3.13 -50.90
C ASN A 204 6.42 -4.18 -50.32
N ILE A 205 6.35 -5.37 -50.92
CA ILE A 205 5.54 -6.50 -50.45
C ILE A 205 6.12 -7.02 -49.13
N THR A 206 7.45 -7.15 -49.03
CA THR A 206 8.13 -7.57 -47.80
C THR A 206 7.86 -6.60 -46.65
N ILE A 207 8.02 -5.29 -46.86
CA ILE A 207 7.76 -4.28 -45.83
C ILE A 207 6.27 -4.28 -45.42
N SER A 208 5.38 -4.33 -46.42
CA SER A 208 3.93 -4.36 -46.17
C SER A 208 3.49 -5.64 -45.43
N ASN A 209 4.08 -6.79 -45.74
CA ASN A 209 3.81 -8.06 -45.06
C ASN A 209 4.41 -8.10 -43.65
N ALA A 210 5.53 -7.40 -43.41
CA ALA A 210 6.09 -7.25 -42.07
C ALA A 210 5.11 -6.48 -41.16
N ALA A 211 4.54 -5.37 -41.64
CA ALA A 211 3.52 -4.62 -40.92
C ALA A 211 2.29 -5.48 -40.59
N ARG A 212 1.74 -6.19 -41.59
CA ARG A 212 0.61 -7.12 -41.39
C ARG A 212 0.92 -8.21 -40.37
N SER A 213 2.10 -8.83 -40.48
CA SER A 213 2.52 -9.91 -39.57
C SER A 213 2.66 -9.39 -38.13
N CYS A 214 3.21 -8.20 -37.93
CA CYS A 214 3.34 -7.59 -36.61
C CYS A 214 1.99 -7.27 -35.99
N ILE A 215 1.06 -6.66 -36.74
CA ILE A 215 -0.30 -6.41 -36.23
C ILE A 215 -0.95 -7.73 -35.80
N LYS A 216 -0.84 -8.78 -36.63
CA LYS A 216 -1.42 -10.09 -36.32
C LYS A 216 -0.78 -10.76 -35.10
N LYS A 217 0.54 -10.60 -34.93
CA LYS A 217 1.33 -11.16 -33.84
C LYS A 217 1.06 -10.46 -32.51
N TYR A 218 1.11 -9.13 -32.48
CA TYR A 218 1.05 -8.35 -31.24
C TYR A 218 -0.37 -8.10 -30.75
N PHE A 219 -1.35 -8.06 -31.66
CA PHE A 219 -2.73 -7.77 -31.31
C PHE A 219 -3.61 -8.95 -31.70
N PRO A 220 -3.61 -10.09 -31.00
CA PRO A 220 -4.37 -11.28 -31.40
C PRO A 220 -5.88 -11.04 -31.47
N CYS A 221 -6.41 -10.19 -30.58
CA CYS A 221 -7.80 -9.74 -30.57
C CYS A 221 -7.90 -8.41 -31.32
N ARG A 222 -8.63 -8.42 -32.44
CA ARG A 222 -8.82 -7.24 -33.32
C ARG A 222 -10.29 -7.05 -33.63
N LYS A 223 -10.73 -5.81 -33.68
CA LYS A 223 -12.09 -5.39 -34.08
C LYS A 223 -11.99 -4.23 -35.06
N CYS A 224 -12.92 -4.12 -35.99
CA CYS A 224 -13.04 -3.00 -36.91
C CYS A 224 -14.42 -2.35 -36.81
N PHE A 225 -14.42 -1.02 -36.84
CA PHE A 225 -15.62 -0.20 -36.96
C PHE A 225 -15.47 0.72 -38.17
N VAL A 226 -16.52 0.82 -38.95
CA VAL A 226 -16.66 1.82 -40.01
C VAL A 226 -17.63 2.88 -39.55
N PHE A 227 -17.31 4.13 -39.85
CA PHE A 227 -18.13 5.28 -39.51
C PHE A 227 -18.43 6.07 -40.76
N ASP A 228 -19.71 6.28 -41.03
CA ASP A 228 -20.16 7.16 -42.09
C ASP A 228 -19.76 8.61 -41.77
N PRO A 229 -19.73 9.50 -42.78
CA PRO A 229 -19.54 10.93 -42.53
C PRO A 229 -20.59 11.45 -41.53
N PRO A 230 -20.18 12.12 -40.45
CA PRO A 230 -21.09 12.45 -39.34
C PRO A 230 -22.14 13.51 -39.71
N THR A 231 -21.81 14.42 -40.62
CA THR A 231 -22.65 15.53 -41.08
C THR A 231 -22.02 16.15 -42.33
N SER A 232 -22.67 17.17 -42.93
CA SER A 232 -22.09 17.97 -44.00
C SER A 232 -20.80 18.70 -43.57
N LYS A 233 -19.98 19.05 -44.57
CA LYS A 233 -18.68 19.70 -44.37
C LYS A 233 -18.76 21.04 -43.64
N GLU A 234 -19.84 21.82 -43.83
CA GLU A 234 -20.03 23.10 -43.15
C GLU A 234 -20.16 22.91 -41.63
N ASN A 235 -20.91 21.89 -41.22
CA ASN A 235 -21.27 21.61 -39.83
C ASN A 235 -20.15 20.91 -39.04
N LEU A 236 -19.17 20.30 -39.72
CA LEU A 236 -18.02 19.64 -39.07
C LEU A 236 -17.23 20.58 -38.14
N LYS A 237 -17.23 21.89 -38.40
CA LYS A 237 -16.52 22.88 -37.58
C LYS A 237 -17.11 23.05 -36.18
N THR A 238 -18.39 22.73 -36.02
CA THR A 238 -19.16 22.90 -34.78
C THR A 238 -19.69 21.57 -34.29
N ILE A 239 -19.10 20.45 -34.70
CA ILE A 239 -19.60 19.10 -34.38
C ILE A 239 -19.76 18.83 -32.87
N GLU A 240 -18.97 19.47 -32.01
CA GLU A 240 -19.11 19.37 -30.54
C GLU A 240 -20.37 20.06 -29.98
N GLN A 241 -21.01 20.89 -30.78
CA GLN A 241 -22.23 21.65 -30.43
C GLN A 241 -23.49 20.99 -30.99
N LEU A 242 -23.33 20.05 -31.93
CA LEU A 242 -24.44 19.34 -32.54
C LEU A 242 -24.97 18.27 -31.60
N SER A 243 -26.29 18.16 -31.55
CA SER A 243 -27.00 17.05 -30.93
C SER A 243 -27.01 15.82 -31.84
N ASP A 244 -27.34 14.65 -31.28
CA ASP A 244 -27.39 13.41 -32.04
C ASP A 244 -28.43 13.46 -33.17
N ASP A 245 -29.52 14.21 -32.99
CA ASP A 245 -30.57 14.41 -34.01
C ASP A 245 -30.10 15.24 -35.23
N GLU A 246 -29.00 15.98 -35.07
CA GLU A 246 -28.39 16.79 -36.14
C GLU A 246 -27.28 16.04 -36.90
N LEU A 247 -26.94 14.83 -36.46
CA LEU A 247 -25.95 13.97 -37.10
C LEU A 247 -26.62 12.94 -38.02
N ALA A 248 -25.83 12.35 -38.91
CA ALA A 248 -26.29 11.24 -39.74
C ALA A 248 -26.76 10.08 -38.84
N PRO A 249 -27.99 9.55 -39.00
CA PRO A 249 -28.52 8.51 -38.11
C PRO A 249 -27.63 7.25 -38.06
N ALA A 250 -27.11 6.81 -39.21
CA ALA A 250 -26.19 5.67 -39.30
C ALA A 250 -24.91 5.91 -38.50
N PHE A 251 -24.36 7.12 -38.53
CA PHE A 251 -23.18 7.49 -37.75
C PHE A 251 -23.43 7.44 -36.24
N VAL A 252 -24.60 7.89 -35.79
CA VAL A 252 -24.98 7.82 -34.36
C VAL A 252 -25.09 6.36 -33.92
N GLU A 253 -25.75 5.51 -34.70
CA GLU A 253 -25.87 4.07 -34.42
C GLU A 253 -24.49 3.39 -34.35
N GLN A 254 -23.61 3.65 -35.32
CA GLN A 254 -22.24 3.14 -35.36
C GLN A 254 -21.42 3.57 -34.13
N ILE A 255 -21.60 4.82 -33.67
CA ILE A 255 -20.94 5.30 -32.43
C ILE A 255 -21.47 4.59 -31.20
N LEU A 256 -22.79 4.40 -31.10
CA LEU A 256 -23.38 3.71 -29.97
C LEU A 256 -22.89 2.26 -29.90
N GLU A 257 -22.84 1.55 -31.02
CA GLU A 257 -22.28 0.20 -31.11
C GLU A 257 -20.80 0.18 -30.71
N PHE A 258 -20.02 1.14 -31.20
CA PHE A 258 -18.61 1.29 -30.83
C PHE A 258 -18.42 1.53 -29.32
N CYS A 259 -19.17 2.46 -28.74
CA CYS A 259 -19.09 2.77 -27.32
C CYS A 259 -19.53 1.60 -26.44
N ASP A 260 -20.59 0.91 -26.86
CA ASP A 260 -21.11 -0.28 -26.18
C ASP A 260 -20.08 -1.42 -26.22
N TYR A 261 -19.49 -1.69 -27.39
CA TYR A 261 -18.44 -2.69 -27.54
C TYR A 261 -17.26 -2.42 -26.62
N ILE A 262 -16.73 -1.19 -26.61
CA ILE A 262 -15.58 -0.83 -25.76
C ILE A 262 -15.95 -1.01 -24.29
N SER A 263 -17.13 -0.57 -23.86
CA SER A 263 -17.57 -0.67 -22.47
C SER A 263 -17.67 -2.12 -21.99
N HIS A 264 -18.13 -3.04 -22.85
CA HIS A 264 -18.31 -4.45 -22.51
C HIS A 264 -17.04 -5.30 -22.70
N ASN A 265 -16.18 -4.97 -23.66
CA ASN A 265 -15.06 -5.82 -24.07
C ASN A 265 -13.70 -5.32 -23.59
N ALA A 266 -13.55 -4.04 -23.24
CA ALA A 266 -12.30 -3.51 -22.73
C ALA A 266 -11.98 -4.14 -21.38
N ARG A 267 -10.81 -4.79 -21.30
CA ARG A 267 -10.38 -5.53 -20.11
C ARG A 267 -9.63 -4.62 -19.16
N VAL A 268 -9.63 -4.99 -17.89
CA VAL A 268 -8.74 -4.38 -16.91
C VAL A 268 -7.29 -4.53 -17.37
N LYS A 269 -6.49 -3.47 -17.22
CA LYS A 269 -5.07 -3.52 -17.57
C LYS A 269 -4.33 -4.42 -16.58
N ILE A 270 -3.61 -5.40 -17.12
CA ILE A 270 -2.82 -6.37 -16.38
C ILE A 270 -1.37 -6.26 -16.84
N VAL A 271 -0.42 -6.46 -15.91
CA VAL A 271 1.00 -6.63 -16.23
C VAL A 271 1.44 -8.08 -16.06
N LYS A 272 2.55 -8.45 -16.70
CA LYS A 272 3.15 -9.80 -16.64
C LYS A 272 3.24 -10.28 -15.18
N GLY A 273 2.56 -11.39 -14.87
CA GLY A 273 2.34 -11.89 -13.49
C GLY A 273 0.93 -11.68 -12.93
N GLU A 274 -0.06 -11.38 -13.79
CA GLU A 274 -1.49 -11.24 -13.46
C GLU A 274 -1.86 -10.12 -12.47
N ALA A 275 -0.91 -9.22 -12.16
CA ALA A 275 -1.19 -8.07 -11.32
C ALA A 275 -2.14 -7.10 -12.04
N VAL A 276 -3.31 -6.93 -11.45
CA VAL A 276 -4.33 -5.97 -11.86
C VAL A 276 -3.85 -4.55 -11.52
N LEU A 277 -3.79 -3.67 -12.53
CA LEU A 277 -3.34 -2.31 -12.31
C LEU A 277 -4.42 -1.48 -11.65
N THR A 278 -4.03 -0.74 -10.64
CA THR A 278 -4.78 0.41 -10.10
C THR A 278 -4.32 1.70 -10.78
N GLY A 279 -5.03 2.81 -10.55
CA GLY A 279 -4.60 4.12 -11.06
C GLY A 279 -3.23 4.53 -10.52
N ARG A 280 -2.94 4.26 -9.25
CA ARG A 280 -1.60 4.48 -8.66
C ARG A 280 -0.52 3.73 -9.44
N MET A 281 -0.73 2.45 -9.72
CA MET A 281 0.23 1.63 -10.46
C MET A 281 0.41 2.13 -11.89
N LEU A 282 -0.67 2.55 -12.55
CA LEU A 282 -0.60 3.18 -13.87
C LEU A 282 0.24 4.46 -13.85
N GLY A 283 0.04 5.33 -12.85
CA GLY A 283 0.86 6.55 -12.68
C GLY A 283 2.35 6.24 -12.50
N ASN A 284 2.68 5.22 -11.69
CA ASN A 284 4.05 4.76 -11.53
C ASN A 284 4.65 4.20 -12.83
N LEU A 285 3.87 3.46 -13.64
CA LEU A 285 4.32 2.99 -14.95
C LEU A 285 4.58 4.14 -15.93
N VAL A 286 3.73 5.15 -15.97
CA VAL A 286 3.96 6.35 -16.79
C VAL A 286 5.30 6.99 -16.41
N LYS A 287 5.55 7.19 -15.11
CA LYS A 287 6.84 7.71 -14.61
C LYS A 287 8.01 6.85 -15.06
N ILE A 288 7.91 5.53 -14.92
CA ILE A 288 8.97 4.58 -15.30
C ILE A 288 9.27 4.70 -16.80
N TYR A 289 8.25 4.60 -17.66
CA TYR A 289 8.45 4.61 -19.11
C TYR A 289 8.99 5.95 -19.62
N VAL A 290 8.40 7.06 -19.20
CA VAL A 290 8.87 8.39 -19.63
C VAL A 290 10.29 8.63 -19.15
N LYS A 291 10.63 8.27 -17.91
CA LYS A 291 12.01 8.38 -17.41
C LYS A 291 12.99 7.55 -18.25
N THR A 292 12.64 6.31 -18.60
CA THR A 292 13.48 5.46 -19.45
C THR A 292 13.71 6.07 -20.84
N ILE A 293 12.65 6.60 -21.47
CA ILE A 293 12.77 7.27 -22.78
C ILE A 293 13.68 8.50 -22.67
N MET A 294 13.49 9.31 -21.63
CA MET A 294 14.27 10.54 -21.44
C MET A 294 15.74 10.29 -21.10
N THR A 295 16.11 9.13 -20.55
CA THR A 295 17.52 8.74 -20.39
C THR A 295 18.15 8.20 -21.68
N GLY A 296 17.37 8.08 -22.76
CA GLY A 296 17.81 7.51 -24.04
C GLY A 296 17.74 5.97 -24.10
N ASP A 297 17.21 5.34 -23.06
CA ASP A 297 17.01 3.89 -23.00
C ASP A 297 15.69 3.48 -23.66
N ILE A 298 15.61 2.22 -24.05
CA ILE A 298 14.41 1.63 -24.65
C ILE A 298 13.51 1.05 -23.53
N PRO A 299 12.24 1.47 -23.41
CA PRO A 299 11.26 0.88 -22.51
C PRO A 299 11.24 -0.65 -22.60
N CYS A 300 11.45 -1.30 -21.46
CA CYS A 300 11.38 -2.75 -21.35
C CYS A 300 10.21 -3.14 -20.44
N LEU A 301 9.30 -3.97 -20.94
CA LEU A 301 8.11 -4.38 -20.18
C LEU A 301 8.51 -5.09 -18.88
N GLU A 302 9.46 -6.02 -18.96
CA GLU A 302 9.94 -6.76 -17.79
C GLU A 302 10.61 -5.86 -16.76
N ASN A 303 11.49 -4.95 -17.20
CA ASN A 303 12.15 -4.00 -16.30
C ASN A 303 11.14 -3.05 -15.66
N ALA A 304 10.12 -2.60 -16.40
CA ALA A 304 9.08 -1.74 -15.88
C ALA A 304 8.23 -2.46 -14.82
N VAL A 305 7.89 -3.74 -15.04
CA VAL A 305 7.20 -4.55 -14.03
C VAL A 305 8.06 -4.76 -12.79
N MET A 306 9.36 -5.03 -12.94
CA MET A 306 10.28 -5.15 -11.79
C MET A 306 10.41 -3.84 -11.03
N ALA A 307 10.54 -2.71 -11.73
CA ALA A 307 10.61 -1.39 -11.10
C ALA A 307 9.30 -1.04 -10.37
N LEU A 308 8.16 -1.34 -10.98
CA LEU A 308 6.85 -1.15 -10.36
C LEU A 308 6.69 -2.03 -9.11
N ALA A 309 7.09 -3.31 -9.18
CA ALA A 309 7.04 -4.23 -8.05
C ALA A 309 7.84 -3.70 -6.86
N LYS A 310 9.05 -3.18 -7.10
CA LYS A 310 9.86 -2.57 -6.04
C LYS A 310 9.16 -1.40 -5.35
N ILE A 311 8.53 -0.51 -6.13
CA ILE A 311 7.83 0.68 -5.59
C ILE A 311 6.60 0.26 -4.78
N GLU A 312 5.77 -0.63 -5.32
CA GLU A 312 4.54 -1.06 -4.65
C GLU A 312 4.84 -1.96 -3.43
N ASN A 313 5.84 -2.85 -3.51
CA ASN A 313 6.22 -3.69 -2.36
C ASN A 313 6.83 -2.87 -1.23
N GLN A 314 7.63 -1.84 -1.54
CA GLN A 314 8.10 -0.88 -0.54
C GLN A 314 6.94 -0.13 0.13
N THR A 315 5.99 0.35 -0.67
CA THR A 315 4.80 1.04 -0.17
C THR A 315 3.92 0.11 0.69
N ALA A 316 3.73 -1.14 0.26
CA ALA A 316 2.98 -2.15 0.98
C ALA A 316 3.63 -2.49 2.33
N LEU A 317 4.97 -2.60 2.35
CA LEU A 317 5.74 -2.82 3.58
C LEU A 317 5.52 -1.68 4.56
N GLU A 318 5.68 -0.44 4.14
CA GLU A 318 5.53 0.74 5.00
C GLU A 318 4.12 0.86 5.57
N GLN A 319 3.10 0.68 4.73
CA GLN A 319 1.70 0.74 5.16
C GLN A 319 1.33 -0.39 6.12
N SER A 320 1.84 -1.60 5.87
CA SER A 320 1.58 -2.76 6.73
C SER A 320 2.28 -2.63 8.08
N PHE A 321 3.51 -2.11 8.10
CA PHE A 321 4.21 -1.83 9.35
C PHE A 321 3.55 -0.68 10.14
N ALA A 322 3.07 0.36 9.46
CA ALA A 322 2.31 1.43 10.09
C ALA A 322 1.00 0.91 10.71
N LEU A 323 0.27 0.04 10.00
CA LEU A 323 -0.93 -0.62 10.53
C LEU A 323 -0.60 -1.44 11.78
N TYR A 324 0.46 -2.27 11.74
CA TYR A 324 0.91 -3.04 12.91
C TYR A 324 1.14 -2.13 14.12
N ARG A 325 1.90 -1.04 13.94
CA ARG A 325 2.22 -0.11 15.03
C ARG A 325 0.98 0.58 15.57
N GLN A 326 0.10 1.05 14.70
CA GLN A 326 -1.15 1.68 15.09
C GLN A 326 -2.02 0.71 15.92
N ASN A 327 -2.16 -0.54 15.47
CA ASN A 327 -2.97 -1.53 16.17
C ASN A 327 -2.36 -1.90 17.53
N MET A 328 -1.03 -2.05 17.62
CA MET A 328 -0.34 -2.26 18.89
C MET A 328 -0.54 -1.07 19.85
N GLU A 329 -0.40 0.16 19.37
CA GLU A 329 -0.59 1.38 20.18
C GLU A 329 -2.03 1.51 20.69
N GLN A 330 -3.03 1.07 19.92
CA GLN A 330 -4.44 1.14 20.29
C GLN A 330 -4.89 0.00 21.22
N GLN A 331 -4.35 -1.21 21.05
CA GLN A 331 -4.82 -2.40 21.75
C GLN A 331 -4.04 -2.70 23.03
N VAL A 332 -2.79 -2.28 23.15
CA VAL A 332 -1.98 -2.57 24.34
C VAL A 332 -2.34 -1.64 25.50
N ASN A 333 -2.83 -2.24 26.59
CA ASN A 333 -3.11 -1.57 27.83
C ASN A 333 -1.93 -1.75 28.81
N TRP A 334 -1.20 -0.67 29.10
CA TRP A 334 0.07 -0.74 29.82
C TRP A 334 -0.07 -0.61 31.35
N PRO A 335 0.75 -1.32 32.15
CA PRO A 335 1.41 -2.58 31.78
C PRO A 335 0.36 -3.70 31.60
N THR A 336 0.68 -4.69 30.76
CA THR A 336 -0.14 -5.90 30.60
C THR A 336 0.04 -6.82 31.81
N ASP A 337 -1.00 -7.58 32.16
CA ASP A 337 -0.99 -8.46 33.34
C ASP A 337 -0.05 -9.66 33.13
N THR A 338 0.04 -10.16 31.90
CA THR A 338 0.87 -11.32 31.55
C THR A 338 1.62 -11.13 30.24
N GLU A 339 2.76 -11.81 30.08
CA GLU A 339 3.49 -11.85 28.80
C GLU A 339 2.63 -12.46 27.68
N LYS A 340 1.72 -13.39 28.05
CA LYS A 340 0.79 -14.01 27.11
C LYS A 340 -0.20 -13.00 26.53
N GLU A 341 -0.75 -12.11 27.35
CA GLU A 341 -1.67 -11.06 26.89
C GLU A 341 -1.02 -10.18 25.82
N LEU A 342 0.19 -9.68 26.09
CA LEU A 342 0.95 -8.88 25.12
C LEU A 342 1.27 -9.67 23.85
N HIS A 343 1.63 -10.95 24.00
CA HIS A 343 1.93 -11.82 22.86
C HIS A 343 0.71 -12.11 21.98
N ASP A 344 -0.47 -12.32 22.57
CA ASP A 344 -1.70 -12.58 21.83
C ASP A 344 -2.14 -11.33 21.04
N ILE A 345 -2.02 -10.12 21.62
CA ILE A 345 -2.24 -8.85 20.92
C ILE A 345 -1.26 -8.70 19.74
N HIS A 346 0.03 -8.95 19.98
CA HIS A 346 1.05 -8.90 18.94
C HIS A 346 0.75 -9.85 17.78
N ARG A 347 0.38 -11.10 18.08
CA ARG A 347 0.06 -12.11 17.06
C ARG A 347 -1.10 -11.65 16.18
N HIS A 348 -2.14 -11.08 16.78
CA HIS A 348 -3.28 -10.55 16.04
C HIS A 348 -2.87 -9.39 15.13
N CYS A 349 -2.16 -8.38 15.66
CA CYS A 349 -1.69 -7.24 14.88
C CYS A 349 -0.73 -7.64 13.74
N GLN A 350 0.14 -8.63 13.99
CA GLN A 350 1.06 -9.17 12.99
C GLN A 350 0.29 -9.85 11.84
N GLN A 351 -0.75 -10.62 12.15
CA GLN A 351 -1.58 -11.29 11.13
C GLN A 351 -2.27 -10.27 10.21
N GLU A 352 -2.86 -9.22 10.78
CA GLU A 352 -3.52 -8.16 10.01
C GLU A 352 -2.53 -7.41 9.10
N ALA A 353 -1.35 -7.07 9.62
CA ALA A 353 -0.29 -6.43 8.84
C ALA A 353 0.21 -7.32 7.69
N LEU A 354 0.44 -8.61 7.95
CA LEU A 354 0.85 -9.55 6.90
C LEU A 354 -0.24 -9.78 5.85
N GLN A 355 -1.52 -9.76 6.26
CA GLN A 355 -2.64 -9.85 5.34
C GLN A 355 -2.72 -8.62 4.44
N LEU A 356 -2.59 -7.42 5.01
CA LEU A 356 -2.54 -6.18 4.23
C LEU A 356 -1.39 -6.21 3.22
N PHE A 357 -0.20 -6.61 3.65
CA PHE A 357 0.97 -6.74 2.78
C PHE A 357 0.65 -7.65 1.59
N ARG A 358 0.15 -8.86 1.83
CA ARG A 358 -0.18 -9.83 0.77
C ARG A 358 -1.19 -9.29 -0.25
N THR A 359 -2.15 -8.49 0.19
CA THR A 359 -3.16 -7.91 -0.71
C THR A 359 -2.62 -6.78 -1.59
N ARG A 360 -1.49 -6.16 -1.21
CA ARG A 360 -0.93 -4.98 -1.90
C ARG A 360 0.39 -5.25 -2.60
N SER A 361 1.15 -6.22 -2.12
CA SER A 361 2.41 -6.65 -2.73
C SER A 361 2.15 -7.44 -4.00
N PHE A 362 3.05 -7.34 -4.97
CA PHE A 362 3.05 -8.22 -6.12
C PHE A 362 4.50 -8.49 -6.57
N LYS A 363 4.73 -9.67 -7.17
CA LYS A 363 6.05 -10.07 -7.68
C LYS A 363 7.19 -9.94 -6.64
N ASP A 364 6.90 -10.30 -5.39
CA ASP A 364 7.88 -10.48 -4.29
C ASP A 364 8.32 -11.96 -4.24
N ASP A 365 8.81 -12.48 -5.37
CA ASP A 365 9.02 -13.93 -5.57
C ASP A 365 10.11 -14.50 -4.63
N ASP A 366 11.12 -13.68 -4.28
CA ASP A 366 12.17 -14.01 -3.32
C ASP A 366 11.78 -13.70 -1.86
N GLN A 367 10.56 -13.18 -1.64
CA GLN A 367 10.03 -12.78 -0.34
C GLN A 367 10.90 -11.74 0.37
N GLN A 368 11.69 -10.95 -0.37
CA GLN A 368 12.59 -9.96 0.22
C GLN A 368 11.81 -8.98 1.11
N TYR A 369 10.73 -8.40 0.57
CA TYR A 369 9.95 -7.38 1.27
C TYR A 369 9.10 -7.99 2.39
N GLN A 370 8.55 -9.18 2.18
CA GLN A 370 7.82 -9.88 3.24
C GLN A 370 8.72 -10.22 4.44
N ASN A 371 9.95 -10.66 4.20
CA ASN A 371 10.91 -10.98 5.25
C ASN A 371 11.38 -9.72 5.97
N GLU A 372 11.61 -8.62 5.24
CA GLU A 372 11.91 -7.33 5.86
C GLU A 372 10.78 -6.84 6.77
N LEU A 373 9.51 -6.96 6.35
CA LEU A 373 8.36 -6.64 7.18
C LEU A 373 8.34 -7.46 8.48
N LYS A 374 8.59 -8.78 8.40
CA LYS A 374 8.64 -9.66 9.59
C LYS A 374 9.75 -9.25 10.55
N GLU A 375 10.94 -8.91 10.06
CA GLU A 375 12.05 -8.47 10.91
C GLU A 375 11.80 -7.09 11.55
N ARG A 376 11.17 -6.15 10.83
CA ARG A 376 10.72 -4.86 11.41
C ARG A 376 9.70 -5.07 12.52
N ILE A 377 8.69 -5.90 12.29
CA ILE A 377 7.67 -6.25 13.30
C ILE A 377 8.32 -6.91 14.53
N LYS A 378 9.24 -7.85 14.32
CA LYS A 378 9.97 -8.53 15.40
C LYS A 378 10.79 -7.56 16.23
N THR A 379 11.52 -6.66 15.58
CA THR A 379 12.33 -5.63 16.26
C THR A 379 11.45 -4.70 17.10
N ASP A 380 10.33 -4.25 16.54
CA ASP A 380 9.37 -3.38 17.24
C ASP A 380 8.69 -4.10 18.42
N TYR A 381 8.40 -5.39 18.27
CA TYR A 381 7.85 -6.22 19.34
C TYR A 381 8.84 -6.41 20.50
N THR A 382 10.13 -6.63 20.22
CA THR A 382 11.17 -6.68 21.27
C THR A 382 11.18 -5.39 22.09
N ARG A 383 11.17 -4.22 21.42
CA ARG A 383 11.09 -2.92 22.09
C ARG A 383 9.81 -2.76 22.92
N THR A 384 8.68 -3.23 22.38
CA THR A 384 7.37 -3.20 23.06
C THR A 384 7.40 -4.04 24.34
N ARG A 385 8.05 -5.21 24.30
CA ARG A 385 8.23 -6.07 25.47
C ARG A 385 9.10 -5.39 26.54
N GLU A 386 10.24 -4.82 26.16
CA GLU A 386 11.11 -4.10 27.09
C GLU A 386 10.38 -2.91 27.76
N GLU A 387 9.58 -2.17 26.99
CA GLU A 387 8.75 -1.09 27.53
C GLU A 387 7.67 -1.61 28.49
N ASN A 388 7.09 -2.79 28.22
CA ASN A 388 6.12 -3.43 29.12
C ASN A 388 6.75 -3.78 30.46
N GLU A 389 7.93 -4.42 30.40
CA GLU A 389 8.70 -4.81 31.58
C GLU A 389 9.08 -3.58 32.40
N ARG A 390 9.58 -2.52 31.75
CA ARG A 390 9.92 -1.26 32.40
C ARG A 390 8.71 -0.61 33.08
N ARG A 391 7.58 -0.47 32.39
CA ARG A 391 6.36 0.11 32.97
C ARG A 391 5.80 -0.73 34.11
N SER A 392 5.87 -2.05 34.01
CA SER A 392 5.47 -2.94 35.09
C SER A 392 6.37 -2.76 36.31
N LEU A 393 7.69 -2.70 36.12
CA LEU A 393 8.64 -2.46 37.20
C LEU A 393 8.39 -1.12 37.89
N ASP A 394 8.28 -0.03 37.12
CA ASP A 394 8.03 1.31 37.63
C ASP A 394 6.73 1.35 38.44
N HIS A 395 5.65 0.75 37.91
CA HIS A 395 4.37 0.68 38.60
C HIS A 395 4.44 -0.12 39.91
N CYS A 396 5.14 -1.27 39.89
CA CYS A 396 5.32 -2.10 41.08
C CYS A 396 6.10 -1.39 42.19
N ILE A 397 7.16 -0.66 41.83
CA ILE A 397 7.97 0.13 42.79
C ILE A 397 7.08 1.17 43.48
N VAL A 398 6.28 1.92 42.73
CA VAL A 398 5.34 2.91 43.29
C VAL A 398 4.38 2.26 44.29
N LEU A 399 3.76 1.13 43.92
CA LEU A 399 2.84 0.41 44.81
C LEU A 399 3.53 -0.09 46.09
N LEU A 400 4.75 -0.63 45.97
CA LEU A 400 5.52 -1.13 47.10
C LEU A 400 5.93 0.01 48.04
N GLU A 401 6.36 1.15 47.51
CA GLU A 401 6.67 2.33 48.32
C GLU A 401 5.44 2.85 49.07
N GLU A 402 4.28 2.93 48.42
CA GLU A 402 3.04 3.36 49.06
C GLU A 402 2.60 2.44 50.20
N LEU A 403 2.72 1.13 50.02
CA LEU A 403 2.45 0.14 51.06
C LEU A 403 3.48 0.24 52.20
N TRP A 404 4.76 0.41 51.85
CA TRP A 404 5.86 0.46 52.82
C TRP A 404 5.83 1.71 53.70
N ARG A 405 5.38 2.87 53.18
CA ARG A 405 5.19 4.09 53.97
C ARG A 405 4.23 3.93 55.16
N ARG A 406 3.42 2.86 55.17
CA ARG A 406 2.50 2.53 56.27
C ARG A 406 3.16 1.73 57.40
N ILE A 407 4.47 1.48 57.31
CA ILE A 407 5.26 0.84 58.37
C ILE A 407 5.95 1.95 59.16
N ASP A 408 5.59 2.08 60.44
CA ASP A 408 6.34 2.89 61.38
C ASP A 408 7.50 2.05 61.93
N THR A 409 8.69 2.21 61.34
CA THR A 409 9.88 1.41 61.67
C THR A 409 10.31 1.55 63.12
N ASP A 410 10.13 2.73 63.70
CA ASP A 410 10.58 3.04 65.06
C ASP A 410 9.72 2.31 66.10
N SER A 411 8.45 2.03 65.76
CA SER A 411 7.53 1.27 66.61
C SER A 411 7.95 -0.18 66.89
N PHE A 412 8.91 -0.70 66.11
CA PHE A 412 9.46 -2.05 66.24
C PHE A 412 10.80 -2.10 66.99
N MET A 413 11.39 -0.96 67.35
CA MET A 413 12.64 -0.90 68.13
C MET A 413 12.36 -1.11 69.62
N LYS A 414 11.84 -2.29 69.96
CA LYS A 414 11.43 -2.68 71.32
C LYS A 414 11.53 -4.20 71.49
N PRO A 415 11.49 -4.70 72.74
CA PRO A 415 11.49 -6.13 73.03
C PRO A 415 10.36 -6.89 72.34
N ASN A 416 10.68 -8.03 71.72
CA ASN A 416 9.82 -8.81 70.80
C ASN A 416 9.34 -8.05 69.55
N GLY A 417 9.98 -6.93 69.20
CA GLY A 417 9.63 -6.08 68.08
C GLY A 417 9.86 -6.73 66.70
N TYR A 418 10.87 -7.59 66.57
CA TYR A 418 11.18 -8.29 65.31
C TYR A 418 10.03 -9.19 64.86
N ARG A 419 9.39 -9.92 65.79
CA ARG A 419 8.22 -10.75 65.48
C ARG A 419 7.05 -9.92 64.95
N ALA A 420 6.78 -8.77 65.57
CA ALA A 420 5.71 -7.86 65.13
C ALA A 420 6.03 -7.27 63.75
N TYR A 421 7.30 -6.93 63.50
CA TYR A 421 7.79 -6.48 62.20
C TYR A 421 7.56 -7.53 61.11
N THR A 422 7.97 -8.79 61.32
CA THR A 422 7.80 -9.87 60.34
C THR A 422 6.32 -10.08 59.98
N ILE A 423 5.42 -10.06 60.97
CA ILE A 423 3.97 -10.18 60.72
C ILE A 423 3.46 -9.01 59.87
N ARG A 424 3.90 -7.77 60.17
CA ARG A 424 3.47 -6.59 59.41
C ARG A 424 3.99 -6.63 57.97
N VAL A 425 5.24 -7.00 57.76
CA VAL A 425 5.83 -7.18 56.43
C VAL A 425 5.09 -8.27 55.64
N GLN A 426 4.79 -9.42 56.26
CA GLN A 426 4.00 -10.47 55.61
C GLN A 426 2.59 -9.99 55.21
N SER A 427 1.94 -9.17 56.04
CA SER A 427 0.67 -8.53 55.69
C SER A 427 0.80 -7.66 54.44
N ILE A 428 1.84 -6.83 54.37
CA ILE A 428 2.09 -5.96 53.21
C ILE A 428 2.38 -6.77 51.94
N ILE A 429 3.18 -7.83 52.04
CA ILE A 429 3.43 -8.74 50.90
C ILE A 429 2.10 -9.34 50.41
N LYS A 430 1.22 -9.74 51.32
CA LYS A 430 -0.11 -10.27 50.98
C LYS A 430 -0.99 -9.21 50.32
N GLU A 431 -1.00 -7.99 50.85
CA GLU A 431 -1.72 -6.85 50.27
C GLU A 431 -1.21 -6.56 48.84
N TYR A 432 0.10 -6.46 48.63
CA TYR A 432 0.71 -6.26 47.32
C TYR A 432 0.34 -7.38 46.33
N LYS A 433 0.44 -8.64 46.76
CA LYS A 433 0.09 -9.79 45.91
C LYS A 433 -1.37 -9.77 45.48
N ALA A 434 -2.28 -9.24 46.31
CA ALA A 434 -3.70 -9.12 46.00
C ALA A 434 -4.05 -7.96 45.05
N LEU A 435 -3.16 -6.98 44.85
CA LEU A 435 -3.43 -5.85 43.93
C LEU A 435 -3.48 -6.32 42.46
N PRO A 436 -4.45 -5.88 41.65
CA PRO A 436 -4.49 -6.19 40.22
C PRO A 436 -3.46 -5.32 39.44
N ARG A 437 -3.21 -5.64 38.17
CA ARG A 437 -2.54 -4.75 37.20
C ARG A 437 -1.09 -4.35 37.50
N LYS A 438 -0.37 -5.19 38.25
CA LYS A 438 1.07 -5.01 38.53
C LYS A 438 1.94 -5.26 37.29
N GLY A 439 1.48 -6.17 36.43
CA GLY A 439 2.16 -6.64 35.24
C GLY A 439 3.29 -7.63 35.49
N VAL A 440 4.04 -7.91 34.42
CA VAL A 440 4.98 -9.04 34.32
C VAL A 440 6.15 -9.01 35.31
N MET A 441 6.53 -7.83 35.84
CA MET A 441 7.64 -7.67 36.77
C MET A 441 7.23 -7.75 38.25
N ALA A 442 5.97 -8.11 38.56
CA ALA A 442 5.44 -8.05 39.92
C ALA A 442 6.29 -8.78 40.98
N ASP A 443 6.66 -10.04 40.72
CA ASP A 443 7.45 -10.84 41.67
C ASP A 443 8.92 -10.39 41.72
N GLY A 444 9.51 -10.08 40.56
CA GLY A 444 10.88 -9.58 40.48
C GLY A 444 11.07 -8.23 41.17
N ALA A 445 10.10 -7.33 41.03
CA ALA A 445 10.08 -6.04 41.71
C ALA A 445 9.96 -6.21 43.23
N LEU A 446 9.07 -7.09 43.69
CA LEU A 446 8.92 -7.39 45.12
C LEU A 446 10.21 -7.96 45.70
N GLN A 447 10.84 -8.94 45.04
CA GLN A 447 12.09 -9.52 45.50
C GLN A 447 13.18 -8.44 45.63
N LYS A 448 13.40 -7.68 44.57
CA LYS A 448 14.41 -6.60 44.55
C LYS A 448 14.15 -5.53 45.62
N PHE A 449 12.87 -5.20 45.86
CA PHE A 449 12.49 -4.24 46.90
C PHE A 449 12.79 -4.78 48.29
N MET A 450 12.45 -6.04 48.57
CA MET A 450 12.72 -6.68 49.87
C MET A 450 14.22 -6.85 50.13
N ASP A 451 15.01 -7.20 49.11
CA ASP A 451 16.47 -7.27 49.21
C ASP A 451 17.05 -5.90 49.64
N GLY A 452 16.49 -4.81 49.11
CA GLY A 452 16.84 -3.44 49.51
C GLY A 452 16.44 -3.05 50.94
N LYS A 453 15.70 -3.90 51.67
CA LYS A 453 15.31 -3.70 53.08
C LYS A 453 16.05 -4.63 54.04
N ALA A 454 16.97 -5.46 53.56
CA ALA A 454 17.70 -6.42 54.39
C ALA A 454 18.47 -5.77 55.55
N ASP A 455 19.09 -4.60 55.32
CA ASP A 455 19.82 -3.89 56.37
C ASP A 455 18.90 -3.39 57.49
N LEU A 456 17.73 -2.86 57.12
CA LEU A 456 16.72 -2.42 58.07
C LEU A 456 16.19 -3.61 58.89
N GLU A 457 15.91 -4.74 58.24
CA GLU A 457 15.50 -5.97 58.93
C GLU A 457 16.56 -6.42 59.95
N ASN A 458 17.83 -6.41 59.54
CA ASN A 458 18.95 -6.76 60.42
C ASN A 458 19.08 -5.81 61.61
N SER A 459 18.88 -4.51 61.41
CA SER A 459 18.90 -3.51 62.48
C SER A 459 17.78 -3.75 63.50
N ILE A 460 16.55 -4.01 63.05
CA ILE A 460 15.42 -4.30 63.95
C ILE A 460 15.69 -5.59 64.74
N ARG A 461 16.22 -6.64 64.07
CA ARG A 461 16.55 -7.90 64.74
C ARG A 461 17.58 -7.71 65.85
N LYS A 462 18.67 -6.98 65.58
CA LYS A 462 19.70 -6.69 66.59
C LYS A 462 19.14 -5.88 67.76
N ALA A 463 18.34 -4.85 67.47
CA ALA A 463 17.71 -4.04 68.51
C ALA A 463 16.77 -4.87 69.41
N ASP A 464 15.99 -5.80 68.83
CA ASP A 464 15.14 -6.71 69.60
C ASP A 464 15.97 -7.62 70.52
N GLU A 465 17.03 -8.24 70.00
CA GLU A 465 17.93 -9.10 70.77
C GLU A 465 18.54 -8.37 71.97
N GLU A 466 19.12 -7.18 71.73
CA GLU A 466 19.75 -6.36 72.77
C GLU A 466 18.75 -5.88 73.83
N LEU A 467 17.59 -5.35 73.40
CA LEU A 467 16.59 -4.80 74.31
C LEU A 467 15.87 -5.90 75.10
N THR A 468 15.60 -7.05 74.48
CA THR A 468 14.99 -8.21 75.15
C THR A 468 15.95 -8.79 76.18
N GLU A 469 17.25 -8.88 75.88
CA GLU A 469 18.25 -9.32 76.85
C GLU A 469 18.35 -8.34 78.02
N GLN A 470 18.34 -7.03 77.75
CA GLN A 470 18.35 -5.98 78.78
C GLN A 470 17.11 -6.04 79.68
N GLU A 471 15.90 -6.25 79.12
CA GLU A 471 14.68 -6.44 79.90
C GLU A 471 14.74 -7.67 80.80
N ASN A 472 15.23 -8.80 80.27
CA ASN A 472 15.38 -10.02 81.05
C ASN A 472 16.36 -9.84 82.21
N ARG A 473 17.52 -9.22 81.98
CA ARG A 473 18.49 -8.90 83.05
C ARG A 473 17.86 -8.00 84.12
N THR A 474 17.16 -6.94 83.71
CA THR A 474 16.50 -6.01 84.64
C THR A 474 15.40 -6.71 85.44
N ARG A 475 14.66 -7.61 84.81
CA ARG A 475 13.62 -8.42 85.48
C ARG A 475 14.22 -9.39 86.48
N GLU A 476 15.30 -10.07 86.14
CA GLU A 476 16.04 -10.96 87.05
C GLU A 476 16.60 -10.21 88.26
N GLU A 477 17.18 -9.02 88.04
CA GLU A 477 17.67 -8.16 89.12
C GLU A 477 16.54 -7.71 90.05
N ARG A 478 15.38 -7.32 89.51
CA ARG A 478 14.19 -6.98 90.31
C ARG A 478 13.70 -8.16 91.13
N LEU A 479 13.62 -9.35 90.53
CA LEU A 479 13.20 -10.56 91.24
C LEU A 479 14.18 -10.91 92.37
N LYS A 480 15.49 -10.79 92.13
CA LYS A 480 16.52 -10.97 93.17
C LYS A 480 16.38 -9.94 94.29
N HIS A 481 16.14 -8.67 93.95
CA HIS A 481 15.94 -7.61 94.93
C HIS A 481 14.66 -7.79 95.76
N GLU A 482 13.55 -8.17 95.14
CA GLU A 482 12.30 -8.49 95.83
C GLU A 482 12.46 -9.70 96.76
N GLN A 483 13.16 -10.75 96.32
CA GLN A 483 13.48 -11.90 97.16
C GLN A 483 14.32 -11.50 98.38
N GLN A 484 15.36 -10.68 98.19
CA GLN A 484 16.16 -10.15 99.31
C GLN A 484 15.31 -9.31 100.27
N MET A 485 14.42 -8.46 99.77
CA MET A 485 13.53 -7.65 100.62
C MET A 485 12.54 -8.52 101.40
N LEU A 486 12.03 -9.60 100.80
CA LEU A 486 11.21 -10.60 101.48
C LEU A 486 11.98 -11.36 102.57
N GLU A 487 13.25 -11.71 102.33
CA GLU A 487 14.12 -12.32 103.34
C GLU A 487 14.42 -11.36 104.50
N ILE A 488 14.73 -10.09 104.20
CA ILE A 488 14.92 -9.04 105.22
C ILE A 488 13.63 -8.84 106.03
N HIS A 489 12.47 -8.81 105.37
CA HIS A 489 11.19 -8.66 106.07
C HIS A 489 10.91 -9.85 107.00
N LYS A 490 11.14 -11.08 106.53
CA LYS A 490 11.02 -12.29 107.36
C LYS A 490 12.01 -12.28 108.54
N ALA A 491 13.25 -11.86 108.32
CA ALA A 491 14.24 -11.74 109.38
C ALA A 491 13.84 -10.68 110.43
N ASN A 492 13.29 -9.54 109.99
CA ASN A 492 12.77 -8.51 110.89
C ASN A 492 11.53 -8.96 111.66
N GLU A 493 10.60 -9.71 111.04
CA GLU A 493 9.47 -10.31 111.76
C GLU A 493 9.93 -11.34 112.81
N GLN A 494 10.93 -12.15 112.48
CA GLN A 494 11.52 -13.12 113.41
C GLN A 494 12.21 -12.40 114.58
N HIS A 495 12.96 -11.33 114.31
CA HIS A 495 13.56 -10.49 115.35
C HIS A 495 12.50 -9.79 116.22
N LEU A 496 11.39 -9.31 115.65
CA LEU A 496 10.28 -8.75 116.44
C LEU A 496 9.62 -9.79 117.34
N ARG A 497 9.41 -11.02 116.86
CA ARG A 497 8.89 -12.13 117.68
C ARG A 497 9.84 -12.47 118.83
N GLU A 498 11.15 -12.47 118.60
CA GLU A 498 12.15 -12.69 119.64
C GLU A 498 12.21 -11.53 120.66
N THR A 499 12.05 -10.28 120.21
CA THR A 499 12.12 -9.10 121.09
C THR A 499 10.84 -8.93 121.93
N VAL A 500 9.66 -9.24 121.40
CA VAL A 500 8.39 -9.22 122.15
C VAL A 500 8.31 -10.40 123.14
N GLY A 501 8.94 -11.53 122.83
CA GLY A 501 9.09 -12.66 123.76
C GLY A 501 9.93 -12.36 125.00
N VAL A 502 10.80 -11.34 124.95
CA VAL A 502 11.66 -10.92 126.08
C VAL A 502 11.02 -9.85 126.97
N ILE A 503 9.85 -9.29 126.60
CA ILE A 503 9.16 -8.24 127.40
C ILE A 503 7.98 -8.82 128.24
N ILE A 504 7.67 -10.13 128.17
CA ILE A 504 6.63 -10.80 129.00
C ILE A 504 7.21 -11.90 129.91
N LEU A 505 8.46 -11.75 130.36
CA LEU A 505 9.02 -12.48 131.50
C LEU A 505 9.70 -11.48 132.44
#